data_AF-A0A183KAV4-F1
#
_entry.id   AF-A0A183KAV4-F1
#
_cell.length_a   1.000
_cell.length_b   1.000
_cell.length_c   1.000
_cell.angle_alpha   90.00
_cell.angle_beta   90.00
_cell.angle_gamma   90.00
#
_symmetry.space_group_name_H-M   'P 1'
#
loop_
_entity.id
_entity.type
_entity.pdbx_description
1 polymer ?
#
loop_
_entity_poly.entity_id
_entity_poly.type
_entity_poly.pdbx_seq_one_letter_code
_entity_poly.pdbx_strand_id
1 'polypeptide(L)'
;LIHIYINILLIFPYFSFSYSYVCPDLPKEFAKYDSEPDKWIKPHIVSKSAKYPSFSVDVGYERFLGPEIFFQPEFVNPDFTTSLSDVVDEVIQKSPIDSRRGLYGNIVLSGGSSMFKHLDRRLQRDIKRNVDNRLKLTEELTGGRVKPKSIDVKVVSHPMQRYAVWFGGSVLANESEFYNVCHTKAQYEEIGPAICRHNPVFGTMT
;
A
#
# COMPACT_ATOMS: atom_id res chain seq x y z
N LEU A 1 -1.59 15.20 21.62
CA LEU A 1 -1.28 13.83 21.15
C LEU A 1 -2.45 12.89 21.36
N ILE A 2 -2.80 12.44 22.58
CA ILE A 2 -3.93 11.50 22.85
C ILE A 2 -5.27 11.94 22.24
N HIS A 3 -5.61 13.24 22.30
CA HIS A 3 -6.83 13.79 21.70
C HIS A 3 -6.85 13.81 20.16
N ILE A 4 -5.67 13.76 19.53
CA ILE A 4 -5.49 13.65 18.08
C ILE A 4 -5.64 12.18 17.66
N TYR A 5 -5.13 11.22 18.46
CA TYR A 5 -5.27 9.78 18.18
C TYR A 5 -6.72 9.28 18.20
N ILE A 6 -7.54 9.75 19.16
CA ILE A 6 -8.96 9.35 19.23
C ILE A 6 -9.74 9.85 18.01
N ASN A 7 -9.46 11.06 17.54
CA ASN A 7 -10.05 11.58 16.31
C ASN A 7 -9.55 10.83 15.07
N ILE A 8 -8.25 10.54 14.98
CA ILE A 8 -7.68 9.79 13.85
C ILE A 8 -8.32 8.40 13.74
N LEU A 9 -8.47 7.64 14.83
CA LEU A 9 -8.95 6.26 14.78
C LEU A 9 -10.47 6.13 14.52
N LEU A 10 -11.29 7.03 15.08
CA LEU A 10 -12.75 6.99 14.91
C LEU A 10 -13.24 7.62 13.60
N ILE A 11 -12.46 8.53 13.01
CA ILE A 11 -12.83 9.26 11.78
C ILE A 11 -12.20 8.61 10.53
N PHE A 12 -11.17 7.78 10.69
CA PHE A 12 -10.41 7.17 9.57
C PHE A 12 -11.23 6.41 8.52
N PRO A 13 -12.20 5.54 8.86
CA PRO A 13 -12.81 4.68 7.84
C PRO A 13 -13.71 5.43 6.85
N TYR A 14 -14.18 6.64 7.19
CA TYR A 14 -15.06 7.45 6.32
C TYR A 14 -14.40 8.72 5.77
N PHE A 15 -13.39 9.27 6.46
CA PHE A 15 -12.84 10.59 6.17
C PHE A 15 -11.50 10.55 5.39
N SER A 16 -10.72 9.49 5.56
CA SER A 16 -9.28 9.53 5.29
C SER A 16 -8.91 9.48 3.79
N PHE A 17 -9.64 8.75 2.95
CA PHE A 17 -9.14 8.48 1.58
C PHE A 17 -9.24 9.67 0.61
N SER A 18 -10.23 10.55 0.77
CA SER A 18 -10.44 11.67 -0.16
C SER A 18 -9.61 12.92 0.19
N TYR A 19 -9.24 13.09 1.47
CA TYR A 19 -8.58 14.30 1.96
C TYR A 19 -7.12 14.11 2.34
N SER A 20 -6.71 12.88 2.65
CA SER A 20 -5.34 12.57 3.07
C SER A 20 -4.43 12.26 1.90
N TYR A 21 -3.15 12.59 2.04
CA TYR A 21 -2.13 12.38 1.01
C TYR A 21 -0.78 12.09 1.66
N VAL A 22 0.06 11.36 0.95
CA VAL A 22 1.44 11.12 1.38
C VAL A 22 2.31 12.28 0.94
N CYS A 23 3.00 12.89 1.91
CA CYS A 23 3.90 14.00 1.62
C CYS A 23 5.28 13.50 1.16
N PRO A 24 5.98 14.25 0.27
CA PRO A 24 7.35 13.91 -0.10
C PRO A 24 8.37 14.20 1.01
N ASP A 25 8.13 15.23 1.81
CA ASP A 25 9.01 15.82 2.82
C ASP A 25 8.16 16.41 3.95
N LEU A 26 8.23 15.78 5.12
CA LEU A 26 7.38 16.07 6.27
C LEU A 26 7.70 17.44 6.90
N PRO A 27 8.96 17.79 7.22
CA PRO A 27 9.32 19.12 7.71
C PRO A 27 8.86 20.27 6.81
N LYS A 28 8.97 20.11 5.48
CA LYS A 28 8.53 21.16 4.54
C LYS A 28 7.02 21.36 4.56
N GLU A 29 6.24 20.28 4.66
CA GLU A 29 4.79 20.40 4.78
C GLU A 29 4.37 21.02 6.12
N PHE A 30 5.05 20.70 7.22
CA PHE A 30 4.83 21.40 8.49
C PHE A 30 5.06 22.90 8.37
N ALA A 31 6.21 23.33 7.85
CA ALA A 31 6.53 24.74 7.69
C ALA A 31 5.50 25.49 6.82
N LYS A 32 4.94 24.81 5.82
CA LYS A 32 3.90 25.36 4.93
C LYS A 32 2.55 25.54 5.64
N TYR A 33 2.17 24.61 6.51
CA TYR A 33 0.96 24.73 7.34
C TYR A 33 1.14 25.79 8.44
N ASP A 34 2.32 25.87 9.04
CA ASP A 34 2.66 26.87 10.06
C ASP A 34 2.69 28.30 9.48
N SER A 35 3.13 28.45 8.22
CA SER A 35 3.22 29.76 7.55
C SER A 35 1.86 30.32 7.11
N GLU A 36 0.92 29.46 6.69
CA GLU A 36 -0.39 29.88 6.16
C GLU A 36 -1.54 29.02 6.72
N PRO A 37 -1.82 29.04 8.04
CA PRO A 37 -2.78 28.14 8.66
C PRO A 37 -4.19 28.27 8.06
N ASP A 38 -4.66 29.48 7.78
CA ASP A 38 -6.01 29.75 7.25
C ASP A 38 -6.27 29.15 5.86
N LYS A 39 -5.22 28.87 5.10
CA LYS A 39 -5.31 28.32 3.74
C LYS A 39 -5.32 26.79 3.74
N TRP A 40 -4.57 26.19 4.67
CA TRP A 40 -4.30 24.76 4.70
C TRP A 40 -5.21 24.02 5.69
N ILE A 41 -5.65 24.68 6.76
CA ILE A 41 -6.68 24.20 7.68
C ILE A 41 -8.03 24.55 7.08
N LYS A 42 -8.81 23.53 6.71
CA LYS A 42 -10.13 23.72 6.08
C LYS A 42 -11.22 23.18 6.99
N PRO A 43 -12.29 23.95 7.24
CA PRO A 43 -13.47 23.43 7.93
C PRO A 43 -14.15 22.40 7.05
N HIS A 44 -14.37 21.20 7.59
CA HIS A 44 -15.16 20.16 6.96
C HIS A 44 -16.51 20.05 7.68
N ILE A 45 -17.58 20.23 6.91
CA ILE A 45 -18.94 20.12 7.41
C ILE A 45 -19.39 18.66 7.27
N VAL A 46 -19.55 17.98 8.40
CA VAL A 46 -20.13 16.64 8.42
C VAL A 46 -21.64 16.76 8.24
N SER A 47 -22.15 16.16 7.17
CA SER A 47 -23.58 16.17 6.84
C SER A 47 -24.42 15.52 7.94
N LYS A 48 -25.62 16.07 8.17
CA LYS A 48 -26.58 15.56 9.17
C LYS A 48 -26.84 14.05 8.96
N SER A 49 -26.75 13.29 10.05
CA SER A 49 -27.14 11.88 10.09
C SER A 49 -28.42 11.71 10.92
N ALA A 50 -29.09 10.57 10.79
CA ALA A 50 -30.33 10.29 11.53
C ALA A 50 -30.15 10.36 13.07
N LYS A 51 -28.92 10.22 13.58
CA LYS A 51 -28.59 10.24 15.01
C LYS A 51 -27.90 11.52 15.51
N TYR A 52 -27.36 12.37 14.63
CA TYR A 52 -26.52 13.50 15.03
C TYR A 52 -26.76 14.75 14.17
N PRO A 53 -26.75 15.96 14.77
CA PRO A 53 -26.80 17.21 14.02
C PRO A 53 -25.53 17.40 13.18
N SER A 54 -25.59 18.27 12.18
CA SER A 54 -24.40 18.67 11.42
C SER A 54 -23.41 19.40 12.31
N PHE A 55 -22.14 19.04 12.23
CA PHE A 55 -21.05 19.70 12.94
C PHE A 55 -19.90 19.98 11.97
N SER A 56 -19.16 21.06 12.23
CA SER A 56 -17.96 21.43 11.47
C SER A 56 -16.73 21.03 12.27
N VAL A 57 -15.76 20.41 11.60
CA VAL A 57 -14.45 20.07 12.18
C VAL A 57 -13.36 20.66 11.30
N ASP A 58 -12.40 21.33 11.92
CA ASP A 58 -11.25 21.86 11.22
C ASP A 58 -10.24 20.76 10.93
N VAL A 59 -9.84 20.66 9.66
CA VAL A 59 -9.00 19.58 9.17
C VAL A 59 -7.70 20.14 8.63
N GLY A 60 -6.59 19.76 9.25
CA GLY A 60 -5.27 20.34 9.01
C GLY A 60 -4.18 19.27 8.83
N TYR A 61 -3.32 19.16 9.83
CA TYR A 61 -2.09 18.34 9.82
C TYR A 61 -2.35 16.84 9.64
N GLU A 62 -3.48 16.34 10.12
CA GLU A 62 -3.86 14.94 10.05
C GLU A 62 -3.97 14.41 8.61
N ARG A 63 -4.13 15.31 7.62
CA ARG A 63 -4.21 14.95 6.20
C ARG A 63 -2.92 14.32 5.69
N PHE A 64 -1.76 14.75 6.18
CA PHE A 64 -0.48 14.16 5.78
C PHE A 64 0.12 13.27 6.88
N LEU A 65 -0.20 13.54 8.14
CA LEU A 65 0.25 12.69 9.25
C LEU A 65 -0.42 11.33 9.28
N GLY A 66 -1.69 11.24 8.87
CA GLY A 66 -2.43 9.96 8.84
C GLY A 66 -1.73 8.91 7.97
N PRO A 67 -1.41 9.19 6.70
CA PRO A 67 -0.68 8.26 5.84
C PRO A 67 0.81 8.09 6.21
N GLU A 68 1.42 9.03 6.95
CA GLU A 68 2.84 8.93 7.31
C GLU A 68 3.11 7.77 8.27
N ILE A 69 2.08 7.27 8.98
CA ILE A 69 2.20 6.10 9.88
C ILE A 69 2.68 4.83 9.16
N PHE A 70 2.51 4.74 7.83
CA PHE A 70 3.05 3.62 7.05
C PHE A 70 4.57 3.70 6.90
N PHE A 71 5.15 4.90 6.93
CA PHE A 71 6.58 5.12 6.77
C PHE A 71 7.28 5.36 8.10
N GLN A 72 6.57 5.94 9.08
CA GLN A 72 7.04 6.14 10.44
C GLN A 72 6.00 5.59 11.44
N PRO A 73 5.94 4.26 11.61
CA PRO A 73 4.96 3.64 12.51
C PRO A 73 5.21 3.96 13.98
N GLU A 74 6.43 4.37 14.33
CA GLU A 74 6.83 4.82 15.67
C GLU A 74 5.92 5.92 16.24
N PHE A 75 5.26 6.70 15.37
CA PHE A 75 4.31 7.72 15.79
C PHE A 75 3.06 7.16 16.45
N VAL A 76 2.66 5.92 16.18
CA VAL A 76 1.42 5.35 16.72
C VAL A 76 1.70 4.13 17.59
N ASN A 77 2.71 3.33 17.22
CA ASN A 77 3.01 2.08 17.88
C ASN A 77 4.49 2.06 18.32
N PRO A 78 4.77 2.10 19.63
CA PRO A 78 6.15 2.02 20.12
C PRO A 78 6.81 0.66 19.86
N ASP A 79 6.01 -0.40 19.68
CA ASP A 79 6.51 -1.77 19.47
C ASP A 79 6.86 -2.05 18.00
N PHE A 80 6.37 -1.22 17.07
CA PHE A 80 6.58 -1.41 15.64
C PHE A 80 7.23 -0.17 15.03
N THR A 81 8.50 -0.29 14.68
CA THR A 81 9.33 0.82 14.18
C THR A 81 9.70 0.70 12.70
N THR A 82 9.47 -0.47 12.10
CA THR A 82 9.90 -0.77 10.73
C THR A 82 8.96 -0.15 9.69
N SER A 83 9.50 0.67 8.79
CA SER A 83 8.71 1.29 7.73
C SER A 83 8.16 0.26 6.73
N LEU A 84 7.04 0.58 6.07
CA LEU A 84 6.47 -0.28 5.03
C LEU A 84 7.49 -0.58 3.91
N SER A 85 8.32 0.40 3.54
CA SER A 85 9.36 0.23 2.52
C SER A 85 10.41 -0.80 2.93
N ASP A 86 10.81 -0.80 4.21
CA ASP A 86 11.79 -1.75 4.74
C ASP A 86 11.19 -3.15 4.84
N VAL A 87 9.92 -3.27 5.27
CA VAL A 87 9.22 -4.57 5.30
C VAL A 87 9.15 -5.18 3.90
N VAL A 88 8.81 -4.40 2.88
CA VAL A 88 8.75 -4.89 1.49
C VAL A 88 10.13 -5.35 1.02
N ASP A 89 11.17 -4.56 1.27
CA ASP A 89 12.53 -4.92 0.92
C ASP A 89 12.99 -6.20 1.64
N GLU A 90 12.68 -6.35 2.92
CA GLU A 90 12.99 -7.54 3.72
C GLU A 90 12.31 -8.80 3.17
N VAL A 91 11.02 -8.73 2.83
CA VAL A 91 10.26 -9.86 2.28
C VAL A 91 10.83 -10.28 0.92
N ILE A 92 11.16 -9.33 0.05
CA ILE A 92 11.78 -9.63 -1.24
C ILE A 92 13.17 -10.25 -1.03
N GLN A 93 13.93 -9.79 -0.05
CA GLN A 93 15.25 -10.33 0.25
C GLN A 93 15.22 -11.71 0.92
N LYS A 94 14.14 -12.07 1.61
CA LYS A 94 13.89 -13.44 2.09
C LYS A 94 13.46 -14.40 0.97
N SER A 95 13.00 -13.87 -0.17
CA SER A 95 12.60 -14.68 -1.32
C SER A 95 13.82 -15.24 -2.07
N PRO A 96 13.64 -16.33 -2.87
CA PRO A 96 14.70 -16.88 -3.72
C PRO A 96 15.34 -15.83 -4.64
N ILE A 97 16.66 -15.90 -4.84
CA ILE A 97 17.44 -14.88 -5.56
C ILE A 97 16.90 -14.62 -6.97
N ASP A 98 16.46 -15.67 -7.66
CA ASP A 98 16.03 -15.60 -9.05
C ASP A 98 14.72 -14.83 -9.23
N SER A 99 13.84 -14.81 -8.22
CA SER A 99 12.56 -14.11 -8.29
C SER A 99 12.63 -12.64 -7.87
N ARG A 100 13.66 -12.24 -7.10
CA ARG A 100 13.72 -10.90 -6.48
C ARG A 100 13.60 -9.76 -7.47
N ARG A 101 14.27 -9.86 -8.62
CA ARG A 101 14.20 -8.84 -9.67
C ARG A 101 12.79 -8.71 -10.26
N GLY A 102 12.10 -9.83 -10.45
CA GLY A 102 10.70 -9.82 -10.87
C GLY A 102 9.79 -9.19 -9.82
N LEU A 103 10.04 -9.48 -8.54
CA LEU A 103 9.26 -8.92 -7.43
C LEU A 103 9.44 -7.41 -7.29
N TYR A 104 10.67 -6.88 -7.38
CA TYR A 104 10.89 -5.42 -7.38
C TYR A 104 10.27 -4.73 -8.59
N GLY A 105 10.29 -5.39 -9.75
CA GLY A 105 9.72 -4.88 -11.00
C GLY A 105 8.19 -4.91 -11.06
N ASN A 106 7.51 -5.53 -10.08
CA ASN A 106 6.05 -5.66 -10.10
C ASN A 106 5.43 -5.66 -8.69
N ILE A 107 5.56 -4.54 -7.98
CA ILE A 107 4.92 -4.35 -6.68
C ILE A 107 3.51 -3.78 -6.90
N VAL A 108 2.47 -4.59 -6.70
CA VAL A 108 1.08 -4.19 -6.94
C VAL A 108 0.40 -3.75 -5.64
N LEU A 109 -0.21 -2.57 -5.66
CA LEU A 109 -1.01 -2.06 -4.54
C LEU A 109 -2.45 -2.58 -4.61
N SER A 110 -3.01 -2.95 -3.46
CA SER A 110 -4.39 -3.45 -3.31
C SER A 110 -5.01 -2.99 -1.99
N GLY A 111 -6.31 -2.71 -2.02
CA GLY A 111 -7.11 -2.34 -0.85
C GLY A 111 -7.41 -0.84 -0.76
N GLY A 112 -8.37 -0.49 0.11
CA GLY A 112 -8.75 0.91 0.33
C GLY A 112 -7.62 1.75 0.92
N SER A 113 -6.84 1.17 1.85
CA SER A 113 -5.71 1.86 2.50
C SER A 113 -4.53 2.16 1.59
N SER A 114 -4.46 1.56 0.39
CA SER A 114 -3.43 1.90 -0.59
C SER A 114 -3.83 3.05 -1.52
N MET A 115 -5.05 3.59 -1.40
CA MET A 115 -5.59 4.64 -2.27
C MET A 115 -5.08 6.05 -1.92
N PHE A 116 -4.21 6.20 -0.92
CA PHE A 116 -3.66 7.51 -0.56
C PHE A 116 -2.89 8.11 -1.72
N LYS A 117 -3.17 9.38 -2.02
CA LYS A 117 -2.48 10.10 -3.09
C LYS A 117 -0.98 10.11 -2.83
N HIS A 118 -0.19 9.77 -3.86
CA HIS A 118 1.27 9.71 -3.85
C HIS A 118 1.91 8.58 -3.03
N LEU A 119 1.12 7.67 -2.47
CA LEU A 119 1.66 6.50 -1.75
C LEU A 119 2.55 5.63 -2.65
N ASP A 120 2.11 5.40 -3.88
CA ASP A 120 2.84 4.65 -4.91
C ASP A 120 4.23 5.24 -5.18
N ARG A 121 4.30 6.55 -5.39
CA ARG A 121 5.55 7.26 -5.67
C ARG A 121 6.47 7.27 -4.46
N ARG A 122 5.92 7.48 -3.26
CA ARG A 122 6.70 7.46 -2.01
C ARG A 122 7.29 6.07 -1.77
N LEU A 123 6.47 5.03 -1.85
CA LEU A 123 6.89 3.65 -1.66
C LEU A 123 7.96 3.25 -2.68
N GLN A 124 7.75 3.58 -3.96
CA GLN A 124 8.74 3.28 -5.01
C GLN A 124 10.08 3.99 -4.76
N ARG A 125 10.04 5.27 -4.40
CA ARG A 125 11.23 6.08 -4.10
C ARG A 125 12.02 5.50 -2.94
N ASP A 126 11.34 5.19 -1.85
CA ASP A 126 11.98 4.76 -0.61
C ASP A 126 12.55 3.34 -0.76
N ILE A 127 11.83 2.41 -1.40
CA ILE A 127 12.36 1.07 -1.74
C ILE A 127 13.56 1.20 -2.68
N LYS A 128 13.47 2.02 -3.74
CA LYS A 128 14.58 2.22 -4.67
C LYS A 128 15.82 2.74 -3.94
N ARG A 129 15.65 3.70 -3.02
CA ARG A 129 16.75 4.23 -2.20
C ARG A 129 17.40 3.14 -1.36
N ASN A 130 16.61 2.28 -0.70
CA ASN A 130 17.12 1.17 0.10
C ASN A 130 17.93 0.18 -0.75
N VAL A 131 17.38 -0.19 -1.91
CA VAL A 131 18.04 -1.09 -2.87
C VAL A 131 19.34 -0.47 -3.38
N ASP A 132 19.31 0.77 -3.85
CA ASP A 132 20.48 1.47 -4.38
C ASP A 132 21.58 1.62 -3.32
N ASN A 133 21.23 1.93 -2.07
CA ASN A 133 22.17 2.00 -0.96
C ASN A 133 22.85 0.65 -0.71
N ARG A 134 22.09 -0.45 -0.75
CA ARG A 134 22.64 -1.80 -0.60
C ARG A 134 23.58 -2.18 -1.77
N LEU A 135 23.21 -1.82 -2.99
CA LEU A 135 24.05 -2.09 -4.17
C LEU A 135 25.37 -1.31 -4.10
N LYS A 136 25.32 -0.03 -3.70
CA LYS A 136 26.52 0.80 -3.48
C LYS A 136 27.44 0.20 -2.41
N LEU A 137 26.89 -0.19 -1.27
CA LEU A 137 27.67 -0.83 -0.20
C LEU A 137 28.36 -2.11 -0.70
N THR A 138 27.68 -2.89 -1.54
CA THR A 138 28.25 -4.12 -2.13
C THR A 138 29.42 -3.81 -3.08
N GLU A 139 29.29 -2.77 -3.91
CA GLU A 139 30.32 -2.33 -4.83
C GLU A 139 31.56 -1.80 -4.09
N GLU A 140 31.35 -1.01 -3.02
CA GLU A 140 32.41 -0.50 -2.14
C GLU A 140 33.16 -1.64 -1.44
N LEU A 141 32.44 -2.60 -0.85
CA LEU A 141 33.02 -3.74 -0.14
C LEU A 141 33.80 -4.69 -1.06
N THR A 142 33.43 -4.78 -2.33
CA THR A 142 34.13 -5.60 -3.33
C THR A 142 35.25 -4.86 -4.05
N GLY A 143 35.51 -3.59 -3.70
CA GLY A 143 36.55 -2.77 -4.33
C GLY A 143 36.33 -2.62 -5.84
N GLY A 144 35.07 -2.58 -6.29
CA GLY A 144 34.71 -2.50 -7.70
C GLY A 144 34.88 -3.79 -8.51
N ARG A 145 35.24 -4.92 -7.88
CA ARG A 145 35.38 -6.21 -8.58
C ARG A 145 34.03 -6.79 -9.03
N VAL A 146 32.97 -6.48 -8.31
CA VAL A 146 31.60 -6.90 -8.63
C VAL A 146 30.77 -5.65 -8.82
N LYS A 147 30.33 -5.39 -10.06
CA LYS A 147 29.40 -4.30 -10.35
C LYS A 147 27.98 -4.85 -10.35
N PRO A 148 27.19 -4.65 -9.28
CA PRO A 148 25.81 -5.09 -9.27
C PRO A 148 25.01 -4.38 -10.36
N LYS A 149 24.22 -5.13 -11.13
CA LYS A 149 23.28 -4.55 -12.07
C LYS A 149 22.18 -3.79 -11.29
N SER A 150 21.86 -2.59 -11.76
CA SER A 150 20.74 -1.80 -11.22
C SER A 150 19.45 -2.60 -11.21
N ILE A 151 18.74 -2.56 -10.10
CA ILE A 151 17.43 -3.17 -9.95
C ILE A 151 16.38 -2.10 -10.23
N ASP A 152 15.49 -2.38 -11.18
CA ASP A 152 14.35 -1.50 -11.41
C ASP A 152 13.25 -1.80 -10.39
N VAL A 153 12.71 -0.74 -9.79
CA VAL A 153 11.64 -0.83 -8.78
C VAL A 153 10.42 -0.13 -9.33
N LYS A 154 9.33 -0.88 -9.47
CA LYS A 154 8.08 -0.38 -10.03
C LYS A 154 6.93 -0.71 -9.10
N VAL A 155 6.30 0.34 -8.57
CA VAL A 155 5.06 0.23 -7.81
C VAL A 155 3.91 0.57 -8.74
N VAL A 156 3.01 -0.40 -8.93
CA VAL A 156 1.87 -0.29 -9.85
C VAL A 156 0.66 0.19 -9.07
N SER A 157 0.21 1.40 -9.43
CA SER A 157 -1.08 1.94 -8.98
C SER A 157 -2.15 1.86 -10.07
N HIS A 158 -3.40 1.62 -9.68
CA HIS A 158 -4.51 1.51 -10.63
C HIS A 158 -5.83 2.02 -10.02
N PRO A 159 -6.79 2.54 -10.83
CA PRO A 159 -8.04 3.11 -10.30
C PRO A 159 -8.93 2.13 -9.53
N MET A 160 -8.84 0.84 -9.85
CA MET A 160 -9.68 -0.22 -9.24
C MET A 160 -9.05 -0.85 -7.97
N GLN A 161 -7.98 -0.24 -7.43
CA GLN A 161 -7.25 -0.71 -6.24
C GLN A 161 -8.15 -1.07 -5.06
N ARG A 162 -9.18 -0.27 -4.81
CA ARG A 162 -10.13 -0.47 -3.70
C ARG A 162 -10.79 -1.86 -3.74
N TYR A 163 -11.05 -2.36 -4.94
CA TYR A 163 -11.70 -3.65 -5.18
C TYR A 163 -10.85 -4.56 -6.05
N ALA A 164 -9.52 -4.39 -6.04
CA ALA A 164 -8.61 -5.06 -6.97
C ALA A 164 -8.78 -6.59 -6.96
N VAL A 165 -8.96 -7.17 -5.78
CA VAL A 165 -9.18 -8.62 -5.61
C VAL A 165 -10.50 -9.06 -6.26
N TRP A 166 -11.58 -8.32 -6.02
CA TRP A 166 -12.91 -8.63 -6.57
C TRP A 166 -12.95 -8.40 -8.08
N PHE A 167 -12.33 -7.32 -8.54
CA PHE A 167 -12.20 -7.00 -9.97
C PHE A 167 -11.38 -8.06 -10.69
N GLY A 168 -10.22 -8.45 -10.15
CA GLY A 168 -9.41 -9.54 -10.70
C GLY A 168 -10.16 -10.85 -10.78
N GLY A 169 -10.92 -11.21 -9.73
CA GLY A 169 -11.80 -12.38 -9.75
C GLY A 169 -12.90 -12.31 -10.81
N SER A 170 -13.52 -11.14 -11.00
CA SER A 170 -14.54 -10.91 -12.04
C SER A 170 -13.97 -11.06 -13.46
N VAL A 171 -12.78 -10.50 -13.71
CA VAL A 171 -12.09 -10.64 -15.00
C VAL A 171 -11.71 -12.10 -15.25
N LEU A 172 -11.12 -12.78 -14.26
CA LEU A 172 -10.74 -14.19 -14.38
C LEU A 172 -11.95 -15.11 -14.57
N ALA A 173 -13.07 -14.85 -13.89
CA ALA A 173 -14.28 -15.65 -14.02
C ALA A 173 -14.98 -15.49 -15.39
N ASN A 174 -14.68 -14.39 -16.10
CA ASN A 174 -15.20 -14.15 -17.44
C ASN A 174 -14.38 -14.83 -18.54
N GLU A 175 -13.19 -15.34 -18.23
CA GLU A 175 -12.37 -16.10 -19.18
C GLU A 175 -12.93 -17.50 -19.43
N SER A 176 -12.83 -17.97 -20.68
CA SER A 176 -13.33 -19.31 -21.04
C SER A 176 -12.60 -20.44 -20.31
N GLU A 177 -11.32 -20.25 -19.98
CA GLU A 177 -10.49 -21.19 -19.24
C GLU A 177 -10.98 -21.42 -17.80
N PHE A 178 -11.69 -20.44 -17.21
CA PHE A 178 -12.22 -20.54 -15.83
C PHE A 178 -13.09 -21.77 -15.63
N TYR A 179 -13.94 -22.09 -16.59
CA TYR A 179 -14.85 -23.24 -16.49
C TYR A 179 -14.10 -24.57 -16.55
N ASN A 180 -12.93 -24.62 -17.19
CA ASN A 180 -12.12 -25.83 -17.29
C ASN A 180 -11.37 -26.14 -15.98
N VAL A 181 -11.01 -25.11 -15.21
CA VAL A 181 -10.29 -25.27 -13.94
C VAL A 181 -11.22 -25.35 -12.72
N CYS A 182 -12.51 -25.03 -12.90
CA CYS A 182 -13.49 -25.10 -11.83
C CYS A 182 -13.84 -26.54 -11.47
N HIS A 183 -13.93 -26.82 -10.17
CA HIS A 183 -14.43 -28.09 -9.67
C HIS A 183 -15.95 -28.15 -9.79
N THR A 184 -16.46 -29.12 -10.55
CA THR A 184 -17.90 -29.33 -10.70
C THR A 184 -18.50 -30.01 -9.48
N LYS A 185 -19.81 -29.84 -9.30
CA LYS A 185 -20.56 -30.52 -8.23
C LYS A 185 -20.44 -32.05 -8.34
N ALA A 186 -20.50 -32.61 -9.54
CA ALA A 186 -20.37 -34.05 -9.77
C ALA A 186 -18.99 -34.57 -9.30
N GLN A 187 -17.90 -33.88 -9.65
CA GLN A 187 -16.55 -34.22 -9.18
C GLN A 187 -16.45 -34.18 -7.64
N TYR A 188 -17.10 -33.21 -7.00
CA TYR A 188 -17.13 -33.11 -5.54
C TYR A 188 -17.88 -34.27 -4.89
N GLU A 189 -18.99 -34.72 -5.48
CA GLU A 189 -19.77 -35.85 -4.98
C GLU A 189 -19.06 -37.20 -5.17
N GLU A 190 -18.29 -37.37 -6.26
CA GLU A 190 -17.56 -38.60 -6.57
C GLU A 190 -16.21 -38.73 -5.83
N ILE A 191 -15.41 -37.67 -5.81
CA ILE A 191 -14.03 -37.68 -5.26
C ILE A 191 -14.01 -37.17 -3.82
N GLY A 192 -15.00 -36.35 -3.44
CA GLY A 192 -15.10 -35.73 -2.12
C GLY A 192 -14.43 -34.35 -2.04
N PRO A 193 -14.44 -33.74 -0.83
CA PRO A 193 -13.98 -32.37 -0.62
C PRO A 193 -12.49 -32.12 -0.82
N ALA A 194 -11.69 -33.17 -0.98
CA ALA A 194 -10.25 -33.05 -1.17
C ALA A 194 -9.90 -32.26 -2.45
N ILE A 195 -10.76 -32.29 -3.47
CA ILE A 195 -10.52 -31.58 -4.74
C ILE A 195 -10.43 -30.06 -4.55
N CYS A 196 -11.19 -29.50 -3.61
CA CYS A 196 -11.20 -28.05 -3.36
C CYS A 196 -9.96 -27.54 -2.59
N ARG A 197 -9.06 -28.44 -2.15
CA ARG A 197 -7.82 -28.04 -1.47
C ARG A 197 -6.81 -27.38 -2.41
N HIS A 198 -6.88 -27.71 -3.70
CA HIS A 198 -6.01 -27.16 -4.71
C HIS A 198 -6.86 -26.66 -5.89
N ASN A 199 -6.78 -25.37 -6.16
CA ASN A 199 -7.40 -24.75 -7.32
C ASN A 199 -6.28 -24.34 -8.28
N PRO A 200 -6.22 -24.90 -9.50
CA PRO A 200 -5.20 -24.55 -10.47
C PRO A 200 -5.20 -23.05 -10.78
N VAL A 201 -4.01 -22.45 -10.82
CA VAL A 201 -3.85 -21.06 -11.30
C VAL A 201 -3.87 -21.09 -12.83
N PHE A 202 -4.57 -20.13 -13.44
CA PHE A 202 -4.78 -20.03 -14.88
C PHE A 202 -4.67 -18.58 -15.35
N GLY A 203 -4.72 -18.32 -16.66
CA GLY A 203 -4.63 -16.96 -17.21
C GLY A 203 -3.21 -16.35 -17.27
N THR A 204 -2.15 -17.16 -17.16
CA THR A 204 -0.74 -16.70 -17.23
C THR A 204 0.11 -17.41 -18.30
N MET A 205 -0.50 -18.25 -19.15
CA MET A 205 0.19 -18.94 -20.25
C MET A 205 0.06 -18.17 -21.57
N THR A 206 0.83 -17.09 -21.71
CA THR A 206 1.30 -16.57 -23.00
C THR A 206 2.70 -16.02 -22.86
#